data_AF-Q0F536-F1
#
_entry.id   AF-Q0F536-F1
#
_cell.length_a   1.000
_cell.length_b   1.000
_cell.length_c   1.000
_cell.angle_alpha   90.00
_cell.angle_beta   90.00
_cell.angle_gamma   90.00
#
_symmetry.space_group_name_H-M   'P 1'
#
loop_
_entity.id
_entity.type
_entity.pdbx_description
1 polymer ?
#
loop_
_entity_poly.entity_id
_entity_poly.type
_entity_poly.pdbx_seq_one_letter_code
_entity_poly.pdbx_strand_id
1 'polypeptide(L)' 'MFGLFKSDPVKKMRKKYDKLLEDGMHAQRRGDIKSYAMLTAEAEALWEDIKKLEQK' A
#
# COMPACT_ATOMS: atom_id res chain seq x y z
N MET A 1 -9.11 -10.42 28.71
CA MET A 1 -8.10 -11.37 28.21
C MET A 1 -7.89 -11.16 26.71
N PHE A 2 -6.67 -11.36 26.23
CA PHE A 2 -6.07 -10.93 24.96
C PHE A 2 -6.77 -11.47 23.70
N GLY A 3 -7.76 -10.75 23.17
CA GLY A 3 -8.39 -11.04 21.87
C GLY A 3 -7.95 -10.13 20.71
N LEU A 4 -7.02 -9.19 20.93
CA LEU A 4 -6.78 -8.04 20.03
C LEU A 4 -5.76 -8.27 18.90
N PHE A 5 -5.22 -9.48 18.72
CA PHE A 5 -4.17 -9.74 17.72
C PHE A 5 -4.56 -10.75 16.64
N LYS A 6 -5.81 -10.75 16.18
CA LYS A 6 -6.07 -11.22 14.81
C LYS A 6 -5.46 -10.17 13.88
N SER A 7 -4.18 -10.39 13.55
CA SER A 7 -3.46 -9.63 12.54
C SER A 7 -4.18 -9.83 11.23
N ASP A 8 -5.11 -8.96 10.90
CA ASP A 8 -5.74 -8.97 9.60
C ASP A 8 -4.64 -8.67 8.56
N PRO A 9 -4.25 -9.66 7.73
CA PRO A 9 -3.19 -9.49 6.75
C PRO A 9 -3.56 -8.38 5.75
N VAL A 10 -4.85 -8.23 5.45
CA VAL A 10 -5.38 -7.18 4.58
C VAL A 10 -5.16 -5.81 5.22
N LYS A 11 -5.40 -5.66 6.52
CA LYS A 11 -5.13 -4.40 7.23
C LYS A 11 -3.66 -4.01 7.22
N LYS A 12 -2.73 -4.98 7.27
CA LYS A 12 -1.29 -4.70 7.13
C LYS A 12 -0.95 -4.25 5.70
N MET A 13 -1.53 -4.89 4.69
CA MET A 13 -1.32 -4.55 3.28
C MET A 13 -1.89 -3.16 2.97
N ARG A 14 -3.09 -2.82 3.46
CA ARG A 14 -3.69 -1.48 3.32
C ARG A 14 -2.78 -0.38 3.89
N LYS A 15 -2.21 -0.59 5.08
CA LYS A 15 -1.22 0.35 5.64
C LYS A 15 0.02 0.52 4.77
N LYS A 16 0.51 -0.57 4.16
CA LYS A 16 1.66 -0.50 3.25
C LYS A 16 1.29 0.24 1.95
N TYR A 17 0.09 0.03 1.44
CA TYR A 17 -0.46 0.75 0.29
C TYR A 17 -0.53 2.26 0.56
N ASP A 18 -1.10 2.66 1.69
CA ASP A 18 -1.20 4.07 2.08
C ASP A 18 0.18 4.73 2.15
N LYS A 19 1.17 4.02 2.69
CA LYS A 19 2.56 4.49 2.74
C LYS A 19 3.17 4.67 1.35
N LEU A 20 2.97 3.72 0.43
CA LEU A 20 3.47 3.84 -0.94
C LEU A 20 2.86 5.04 -1.67
N LEU A 21 1.57 5.33 -1.43
CA LEU A 21 0.92 6.53 -1.97
C LEU A 21 1.50 7.82 -1.38
N GLU A 22 1.72 7.85 -0.07
CA GLU A 22 2.34 9.00 0.61
C GLU A 22 3.76 9.26 0.07
N ASP A 23 4.58 8.21 0.00
CA ASP A 23 5.94 8.28 -0.55
C ASP A 23 5.92 8.72 -2.02
N GLY A 24 4.97 8.19 -2.82
CA GLY A 24 4.74 8.59 -4.21
C GLY A 24 4.38 10.07 -4.34
N MET A 25 3.48 10.57 -3.49
CA MET A 25 3.11 11.98 -3.43
C MET A 25 4.32 12.86 -3.07
N HIS A 26 5.18 12.43 -2.14
CA HIS A 26 6.43 13.14 -1.82
C HIS A 26 7.44 13.10 -2.97
N ALA A 27 7.53 11.99 -3.72
CA ALA A 27 8.37 11.90 -4.91
C ALA A 27 7.88 12.85 -6.00
N GLN A 28 6.57 12.87 -6.26
CA GLN A 28 5.95 13.78 -7.24
C GLN A 28 6.20 15.25 -6.89
N ARG A 29 6.01 15.66 -5.63
CA ARG A 29 6.27 17.04 -5.18
C ARG A 29 7.73 17.47 -5.31
N ARG A 30 8.67 16.53 -5.22
CA ARG A 30 10.10 16.80 -5.41
C ARG A 30 10.52 16.75 -6.87
N GLY A 31 9.60 16.42 -7.80
CA GLY A 31 9.90 16.25 -9.21
C GLY A 31 10.61 14.93 -9.54
N ASP A 32 10.63 13.96 -8.62
CA ASP A 32 11.21 12.64 -8.86
C ASP A 32 10.19 11.72 -9.54
N ILE A 33 10.04 11.91 -10.85
CA ILE A 33 9.08 11.21 -11.69
C ILE A 33 9.37 9.70 -11.72
N LYS A 34 10.65 9.32 -11.69
CA LYS A 34 11.05 7.90 -11.71
C LYS A 34 10.60 7.19 -10.44
N SER A 35 10.89 7.76 -9.28
CA SER A 35 10.45 7.18 -8.01
C SER A 35 8.93 7.21 -7.90
N TYR A 36 8.27 8.29 -8.33
CA TYR A 36 6.81 8.34 -8.38
C TYR A 36 6.22 7.17 -9.19
N ALA A 37 6.69 6.97 -10.42
CA ALA A 37 6.21 5.89 -11.29
C ALA A 37 6.42 4.50 -10.64
N MET A 38 7.58 4.26 -10.02
CA MET A 38 7.83 3.00 -9.32
C MET A 38 6.93 2.80 -8.10
N LEU A 39 6.80 3.83 -7.25
CA LEU A 39 6.00 3.76 -6.03
C LEU A 39 4.51 3.59 -6.33
N THR A 40 4.01 4.27 -7.37
CA THR A 40 2.64 4.10 -7.84
C THR A 40 2.39 2.70 -8.41
N ALA A 41 3.32 2.16 -9.22
CA ALA A 41 3.20 0.80 -9.73
C ALA A 41 3.23 -0.26 -8.60
N GLU A 42 4.08 -0.08 -7.58
CA GLU A 42 4.08 -0.93 -6.40
C GLU A 42 2.76 -0.83 -5.59
N ALA A 43 2.20 0.37 -5.47
CA ALA A 43 0.92 0.58 -4.81
C ALA A 43 -0.21 -0.14 -5.56
N GLU A 44 -0.27 -0.02 -6.88
CA GLU A 44 -1.26 -0.70 -7.73
C GLU A 44 -1.15 -2.22 -7.62
N ALA A 45 0.05 -2.78 -7.69
CA ALA A 45 0.26 -4.22 -7.53
C ALA A 45 -0.23 -4.71 -6.16
N LEU A 46 0.08 -3.97 -5.10
CA LEU A 46 -0.37 -4.29 -3.75
C LEU A 46 -1.89 -4.19 -3.60
N TRP A 47 -2.54 -3.24 -4.27
CA TRP A 47 -3.99 -3.07 -4.27
C TRP A 47 -4.70 -4.24 -4.95
N GLU A 48 -4.16 -4.75 -6.05
CA GLU A 48 -4.70 -5.95 -6.70
C GLU A 48 -4.60 -7.18 -5.80
N ASP A 49 -3.52 -7.32 -5.02
CA ASP A 49 -3.41 -8.40 -4.05
C ASP A 49 -4.38 -8.25 -2.87
N ILE A 50 -4.61 -7.02 -2.40
CA ILE A 50 -5.65 -6.72 -1.40
C ILE A 50 -7.03 -7.12 -1.92
N LYS A 51 -7.39 -6.73 -3.15
CA LYS A 51 -8.68 -7.11 -3.76
C LYS A 51 -8.86 -8.62 -3.84
N LYS A 52 -7.84 -9.36 -4.27
CA LYS A 52 -7.89 -10.83 -4.34
C LYS A 52 -8.12 -11.48 -2.97
N LEU A 53 -7.58 -10.89 -1.91
CA LEU A 53 -7.77 -11.37 -0.54
C LEU A 53 -9.16 -11.00 0.02
N GLU A 54 -9.71 -9.84 -0.36
CA GLU A 54 -11.05 -9.40 0.07
C GLU A 54 -12.20 -10.08 -0.69
N GLN A 55 -11.95 -10.56 -1.92
CA GLN A 55 -12.93 -11.31 -2.72
C GLN A 55 -13.04 -12.79 -2.35
N LYS A 56 -12.24 -13.27 -1.38
CA LYS A 56 -12.16 -14.67 -0.97
C LYS A 56 -12.87 -14.91 0.34
#